data_AF-A0A0R1SJH4-F1
#
_entry.id   AF-A0A0R1SJH4-F1
#
_cell.length_a   1.000
_cell.length_b   1.000
_cell.length_c   1.000
_cell.angle_alpha   90.00
_cell.angle_beta   90.00
_cell.angle_gamma   90.00
#
_symmetry.space_group_name_H-M   'P 1'
#
loop_
_entity.id
_entity.type
_entity.pdbx_description
1 polymer ?
#
loop_
_entity_poly.entity_id
_entity_poly.type
_entity_poly.pdbx_seq_one_letter_code
_entity_poly.pdbx_strand_id
1 'polypeptide(L)'
;MKTDNLIETNNQLRKKLNTENRKYYEDLLRYIRGKSTFSRENVVEQLLLDILHDLIDAQDNGQSAEDYFGKNPQSLADNILQTLPKSFSEILKLACYIVVGYVLLFTIPTIILPTSKFDIGNLIIVGTTAFIFSLGLLWVIGKETYQKNNLKKFASYTVSILVYVGLVIVSVFLKTPLSVSLPGWWGIGTILILVIISTVIYVSERKQLPFLIIIYMMIIIDALLGIGTRIPGISDLLTKPIAPKSLLLWILIPGCIIAALIGGFGTWFYLKKKDH
;
A
#
# COMPACT_ATOMS: atom_id res chain seq x y z
N MET A 1 -4.94 -23.06 13.36
CA MET A 1 -3.48 -22.90 13.51
C MET A 1 -3.10 -21.44 13.35
N LYS A 2 -1.94 -21.00 13.86
CA LYS A 2 -1.37 -19.69 13.52
C LYS A 2 -0.93 -19.70 12.05
N THR A 3 -1.09 -18.59 11.34
CA THR A 3 -0.73 -18.44 9.93
C THR A 3 0.73 -18.84 9.65
N ASP A 4 1.67 -18.43 10.50
CA ASP A 4 3.09 -18.77 10.34
C ASP A 4 3.34 -20.29 10.33
N ASN A 5 2.59 -21.04 11.14
CA ASN A 5 2.70 -22.49 11.18
C ASN A 5 2.17 -23.12 9.88
N LEU A 6 1.08 -22.58 9.32
CA LEU A 6 0.56 -23.04 8.03
C LEU A 6 1.58 -22.80 6.91
N ILE A 7 2.18 -21.60 6.88
CA ILE A 7 3.23 -21.25 5.90
C ILE A 7 4.46 -22.16 6.05
N GLU A 8 4.90 -22.41 7.28
CA GLU A 8 6.04 -23.28 7.55
C GLU A 8 5.75 -24.73 7.13
N THR A 9 4.61 -25.27 7.54
CA THR A 9 4.15 -26.62 7.16
C THR A 9 4.08 -26.75 5.64
N ASN A 10 3.50 -25.75 4.96
CA ASN A 10 3.43 -25.69 3.52
C ASN A 10 4.82 -25.76 2.86
N ASN A 11 5.77 -24.94 3.34
CA ASN A 11 7.14 -24.92 2.84
C ASN A 11 7.89 -26.24 3.06
N GLN A 12 7.57 -26.97 4.14
CA GLN A 12 8.14 -28.29 4.41
C GLN A 12 7.55 -29.36 3.49
N LEU A 13 6.22 -29.45 3.39
CA LEU A 13 5.53 -30.45 2.58
C LEU A 13 5.77 -30.27 1.08
N ARG A 14 5.88 -29.02 0.60
CA ARG A 14 6.15 -28.74 -0.82
C ARG A 14 7.45 -29.38 -1.33
N LYS A 15 8.41 -29.67 -0.44
CA LYS A 15 9.66 -30.36 -0.78
C LYS A 15 9.46 -31.84 -1.13
N LYS A 16 8.32 -32.44 -0.79
CA LYS A 16 7.97 -33.83 -1.13
C LYS A 16 7.44 -33.98 -2.55
N LEU A 17 7.06 -32.89 -3.20
CA LEU A 17 6.62 -32.91 -4.59
C LEU A 17 7.79 -33.15 -5.53
N ASN A 18 7.53 -33.88 -6.62
CA ASN A 18 8.42 -34.00 -7.76
C ASN A 18 8.54 -32.64 -8.48
N THR A 19 9.52 -32.51 -9.39
CA THR A 19 9.83 -31.23 -10.05
C THR A 19 8.64 -30.61 -10.78
N GLU A 20 7.83 -31.42 -11.45
CA GLU A 20 6.68 -30.98 -12.25
C GLU A 20 5.54 -30.46 -11.36
N ASN A 21 5.06 -31.30 -10.43
CA ASN A 21 3.98 -30.94 -9.51
C ASN A 21 4.37 -29.79 -8.59
N ARG A 22 5.65 -29.74 -8.18
CA ARG A 22 6.18 -28.62 -7.40
C ARG A 22 6.08 -27.31 -8.17
N LYS A 23 6.46 -27.30 -9.46
CA LYS A 23 6.37 -26.09 -10.29
C LYS A 23 4.93 -25.62 -10.41
N TYR A 24 4.01 -26.52 -10.75
CA TYR A 24 2.57 -26.23 -10.81
C TYR A 24 2.07 -25.60 -9.51
N TYR A 25 2.40 -26.22 -8.38
CA TYR A 25 1.96 -25.76 -7.08
C TYR A 25 2.59 -24.42 -6.67
N GLU A 26 3.87 -24.19 -6.96
CA GLU A 26 4.53 -22.90 -6.69
C GLU A 26 3.92 -21.75 -7.50
N ASP A 27 3.49 -22.01 -8.74
CA ASP A 27 2.77 -21.04 -9.57
C ASP A 27 1.38 -20.75 -8.98
N LEU A 28 0.61 -21.80 -8.65
CA LEU A 28 -0.70 -21.68 -7.99
C LEU A 28 -0.62 -20.86 -6.68
N LEU A 29 0.35 -21.20 -5.83
CA LEU A 29 0.65 -20.52 -4.56
C LEU A 29 0.91 -19.02 -4.78
N ARG A 30 1.72 -18.67 -5.79
CA ARG A 30 2.05 -17.28 -6.13
C ARG A 30 0.81 -16.52 -6.60
N TYR A 31 0.00 -17.10 -7.47
CA TYR A 31 -1.23 -16.46 -7.97
C TYR A 31 -2.24 -16.21 -6.85
N ILE A 32 -2.50 -17.21 -6.00
CA ILE A 32 -3.48 -17.09 -4.93
C ILE A 32 -3.02 -16.05 -3.91
N ARG A 33 -1.80 -16.16 -3.37
CA ARG A 33 -1.27 -15.20 -2.38
C ARG A 33 -1.23 -13.77 -2.92
N GLY A 34 -0.89 -13.59 -4.20
CA GLY A 34 -0.80 -12.27 -4.82
C GLY A 34 -2.16 -11.59 -5.03
N LYS A 35 -3.25 -12.35 -5.15
CA LYS A 35 -4.59 -11.83 -5.47
C LYS A 35 -5.60 -11.99 -4.33
N SER A 36 -5.23 -12.61 -3.22
CA SER A 36 -6.12 -12.84 -2.07
C SER A 36 -6.16 -11.69 -1.06
N THR A 37 -5.79 -10.46 -1.45
CA THR A 37 -5.63 -9.29 -0.56
C THR A 37 -6.86 -8.97 0.29
N PHE A 38 -8.07 -9.27 -0.21
CA PHE A 38 -9.32 -9.02 0.51
C PHE A 38 -9.75 -10.16 1.42
N SER A 39 -8.94 -11.21 1.55
CA SER A 39 -9.28 -12.43 2.26
C SER A 39 -8.37 -12.64 3.45
N ARG A 40 -8.86 -13.37 4.46
CA ARG A 40 -8.03 -13.64 5.65
C ARG A 40 -6.89 -14.57 5.28
N GLU A 41 -5.67 -14.18 5.65
CA GLU A 41 -4.45 -14.92 5.33
C GLU A 41 -4.51 -16.36 5.85
N ASN A 42 -5.04 -16.59 7.06
CA ASN A 42 -5.17 -17.93 7.62
C ASN A 42 -6.10 -18.85 6.81
N VAL A 43 -7.17 -18.32 6.23
CA VAL A 43 -8.10 -19.09 5.38
C VAL A 43 -7.42 -19.43 4.06
N VAL A 44 -6.68 -18.48 3.49
CA VAL A 44 -5.91 -18.67 2.26
C VAL A 44 -4.83 -19.73 2.44
N GLU A 45 -4.04 -19.62 3.51
CA GLU A 45 -2.95 -20.57 3.78
C GLU A 45 -3.46 -21.97 4.14
N GLN A 46 -4.59 -22.08 4.82
CA GLN A 46 -5.24 -23.37 5.06
C GLN A 46 -5.68 -24.01 3.75
N LEU A 47 -6.38 -23.27 2.89
CA LEU A 47 -6.80 -23.78 1.59
C LEU A 47 -5.62 -24.22 0.72
N LEU A 48 -4.54 -23.44 0.71
CA LEU A 48 -3.32 -23.79 -0.02
C LEU A 48 -2.69 -25.08 0.52
N LEU A 49 -2.71 -25.28 1.83
CA LEU A 49 -2.21 -26.49 2.47
C LEU A 49 -3.08 -27.70 2.13
N ASP A 50 -4.40 -27.55 2.12
CA ASP A 50 -5.34 -28.62 1.75
C ASP A 50 -5.10 -29.06 0.28
N ILE A 51 -4.95 -28.10 -0.65
CA ILE A 51 -4.61 -28.39 -2.05
C ILE A 51 -3.25 -29.09 -2.18
N LEU A 52 -2.28 -28.73 -1.33
CA LEU A 52 -0.97 -29.38 -1.33
C LEU A 52 -1.06 -30.84 -0.88
N HIS A 53 -1.91 -31.14 0.10
CA HIS A 53 -2.18 -32.50 0.52
C HIS A 53 -2.81 -33.31 -0.61
N ASP A 54 -3.87 -32.80 -1.24
CA ASP A 54 -4.51 -33.45 -2.38
C ASP A 54 -3.52 -33.74 -3.52
N LEU A 55 -2.60 -32.79 -3.79
CA LEU A 55 -1.59 -32.96 -4.82
C LEU A 55 -0.50 -33.98 -4.45
N ILE A 56 -0.12 -34.08 -3.17
CA ILE A 56 0.81 -35.12 -2.71
C ILE A 56 0.15 -36.49 -2.88
N ASP A 57 -1.12 -36.63 -2.50
CA ASP A 57 -1.86 -37.89 -2.65
C ASP A 57 -2.03 -38.27 -4.13
N ALA A 58 -2.32 -37.29 -5.01
CA ALA A 58 -2.38 -37.52 -6.45
C ALA A 58 -1.03 -37.97 -7.03
N GLN A 59 0.06 -37.34 -6.59
CA GLN A 59 1.41 -37.70 -6.98
C GLN A 59 1.79 -39.13 -6.55
N ASP A 60 1.42 -39.52 -5.33
CA ASP A 60 1.67 -40.86 -4.81
C ASP A 60 0.89 -41.94 -5.59
N ASN A 61 -0.21 -41.54 -6.24
CA ASN A 61 -0.97 -42.34 -7.20
C ASN A 61 -0.46 -42.23 -8.66
N GLY A 62 0.69 -41.57 -8.88
CA GLY A 62 1.31 -41.43 -10.19
C GLY A 62 0.66 -40.40 -11.12
N GLN A 63 -0.16 -39.49 -10.59
CA GLN A 63 -0.84 -38.45 -11.38
C GLN A 63 -0.06 -37.12 -11.34
N SER A 64 -0.06 -36.42 -12.48
CA SER A 64 0.41 -35.03 -12.53
C SER A 64 -0.65 -34.08 -11.96
N ALA A 65 -0.22 -32.88 -11.56
CA ALA A 65 -1.13 -31.84 -11.08
C ALA A 65 -2.15 -31.43 -12.15
N GLU A 66 -1.73 -31.36 -13.43
CA GLU A 66 -2.63 -31.00 -14.52
C GLU A 66 -3.66 -32.10 -14.79
N ASP A 67 -3.27 -33.38 -14.68
CA ASP A 67 -4.19 -34.50 -14.82
C ASP A 67 -5.21 -34.55 -13.68
N TYR A 68 -4.76 -34.33 -12.44
CA TYR A 68 -5.62 -34.39 -11.26
C TYR A 68 -6.60 -33.21 -11.20
N PHE A 69 -6.11 -31.97 -11.38
CA PHE A 69 -6.95 -30.78 -11.29
C PHE A 69 -7.67 -30.42 -12.60
N GLY A 70 -7.27 -31.03 -13.73
CA GLY A 70 -7.84 -30.81 -15.06
C GLY A 70 -7.69 -29.38 -15.59
N LYS A 71 -6.82 -28.57 -14.96
CA LYS A 71 -6.68 -27.13 -15.20
C LYS A 71 -5.23 -26.72 -15.02
N ASN A 72 -4.79 -25.76 -15.82
CA ASN A 72 -3.53 -25.06 -15.56
C ASN A 72 -3.61 -24.27 -14.23
N PRO A 73 -2.46 -23.94 -13.59
CA PRO A 73 -2.45 -23.38 -12.25
C PRO A 73 -3.14 -22.01 -12.17
N GLN A 74 -3.09 -21.21 -13.24
CA GLN A 74 -3.74 -19.92 -13.29
C GLN A 74 -5.27 -20.03 -13.33
N SER A 75 -5.81 -20.95 -14.13
CA SER A 75 -7.26 -21.18 -14.23
C SER A 75 -7.82 -21.73 -12.92
N LEU A 76 -7.08 -22.63 -12.26
CA LEU A 76 -7.44 -23.11 -10.93
C LEU A 76 -7.41 -21.96 -9.90
N ALA A 77 -6.34 -21.16 -9.88
CA ALA A 77 -6.22 -19.99 -9.01
C ALA A 77 -7.39 -19.01 -9.18
N ASP A 78 -7.72 -18.64 -10.43
CA ASP A 78 -8.77 -17.66 -10.71
C ASP A 78 -10.16 -18.18 -10.27
N ASN A 79 -10.41 -19.50 -10.32
CA ASN A 79 -11.64 -20.10 -9.79
C ASN A 79 -11.67 -20.07 -8.26
N ILE A 80 -10.56 -20.46 -7.61
CA ILE A 80 -10.41 -20.40 -6.15
C ILE A 80 -10.61 -18.97 -5.64
N LEU A 81 -9.98 -18.00 -6.29
CA LEU A 81 -10.08 -16.58 -5.91
C LEU A 81 -11.49 -16.02 -6.06
N GLN A 82 -12.33 -16.58 -6.93
CA GLN A 82 -13.74 -16.18 -7.05
C GLN A 82 -14.60 -16.70 -5.91
N THR A 83 -14.28 -17.87 -5.38
CA THR A 83 -15.04 -18.51 -4.29
C THR A 83 -14.51 -18.14 -2.91
N LEU A 84 -13.31 -17.57 -2.83
CA LEU A 84 -12.65 -17.27 -1.56
C LEU A 84 -13.42 -16.18 -0.78
N PRO A 85 -13.71 -16.40 0.51
CA PRO A 85 -14.51 -15.47 1.29
C PRO A 85 -13.75 -14.17 1.55
N LYS A 86 -14.34 -13.06 1.11
CA LYS A 86 -13.81 -11.72 1.39
C LYS A 86 -14.06 -11.36 2.85
N SER A 87 -13.05 -10.80 3.50
CA SER A 87 -13.12 -10.38 4.89
C SER A 87 -13.30 -8.87 4.98
N PHE A 88 -14.40 -8.45 5.60
CA PHE A 88 -14.64 -7.03 5.87
C PHE A 88 -13.54 -6.42 6.75
N SER A 89 -12.96 -7.18 7.68
CA SER A 89 -11.85 -6.73 8.52
C SER A 89 -10.61 -6.34 7.71
N GLU A 90 -10.27 -7.13 6.68
CA GLU A 90 -9.09 -6.87 5.85
C GLU A 90 -9.32 -5.67 4.94
N ILE A 91 -10.55 -5.51 4.42
CA ILE A 91 -10.96 -4.32 3.66
C ILE A 91 -10.84 -3.07 4.54
N LEU A 92 -11.35 -3.13 5.79
CA LEU A 92 -11.27 -2.04 6.74
C LEU A 92 -9.83 -1.70 7.11
N LYS A 93 -9.01 -2.72 7.39
CA LYS A 93 -7.58 -2.57 7.70
C LYS A 93 -6.83 -1.89 6.56
N LEU A 94 -7.08 -2.31 5.32
CA LEU A 94 -6.48 -1.73 4.13
C LEU A 94 -6.94 -0.28 3.91
N ALA A 95 -8.22 0.01 4.10
CA ALA A 95 -8.75 1.37 4.08
C ALA A 95 -8.07 2.27 5.13
N CYS A 96 -7.91 1.78 6.36
CA CYS A 96 -7.18 2.49 7.41
C CYS A 96 -5.72 2.74 7.02
N TYR A 97 -5.02 1.76 6.43
CA TYR A 97 -3.64 1.99 5.96
C TYR A 97 -3.54 3.04 4.85
N ILE A 98 -4.49 3.07 3.92
CA ILE A 98 -4.56 4.11 2.89
C ILE A 98 -4.74 5.49 3.53
N VAL A 99 -5.64 5.61 4.51
CA VAL A 99 -5.87 6.86 5.24
C VAL A 99 -4.65 7.30 6.03
N VAL A 100 -4.03 6.39 6.78
CA VAL A 100 -2.84 6.71 7.58
C VAL A 100 -1.69 7.12 6.66
N GLY A 101 -1.45 6.39 5.56
CA GLY A 101 -0.44 6.75 4.57
C GLY A 101 -0.70 8.13 3.96
N TYR A 102 -1.96 8.42 3.61
CA TYR A 102 -2.38 9.73 3.13
C TYR A 102 -2.10 10.83 4.17
N VAL A 103 -2.57 10.64 5.40
CA VAL A 103 -2.42 11.61 6.49
C VAL A 103 -0.94 11.88 6.73
N LEU A 104 -0.10 10.85 6.84
CA LEU A 104 1.33 11.03 7.06
C LEU A 104 2.00 11.80 5.92
N LEU A 105 1.68 11.49 4.66
CA LEU A 105 2.26 12.14 3.48
C LEU A 105 1.87 13.62 3.35
N PHE A 106 0.61 13.97 3.61
CA PHE A 106 0.13 15.34 3.36
C PHE A 106 0.15 16.23 4.61
N THR A 107 0.11 15.64 5.80
CA THR A 107 0.03 16.39 7.06
C THR A 107 1.40 16.78 7.59
N ILE A 108 2.38 15.88 7.55
CA ILE A 108 3.72 16.15 8.11
C ILE A 108 4.37 17.38 7.44
N PRO A 109 4.28 17.57 6.11
CA PRO A 109 4.79 18.78 5.47
C PRO A 109 4.20 20.09 6.02
N THR A 110 2.93 20.08 6.46
CA THR A 110 2.26 21.29 6.98
C THR A 110 2.81 21.77 8.32
N ILE A 111 3.40 20.86 9.10
CA ILE A 111 3.97 21.15 10.43
C ILE A 111 5.49 21.38 10.41
N ILE A 112 6.13 21.31 9.23
CA ILE A 112 7.58 21.57 9.08
C ILE A 112 7.92 22.98 9.55
N LEU A 113 7.14 23.98 9.15
CA LEU A 113 7.40 25.38 9.52
C LEU A 113 6.89 25.67 10.94
N PRO A 114 7.70 26.29 11.83
CA PRO A 114 7.29 26.61 13.20
C PRO A 114 6.14 27.61 13.28
N THR A 115 5.99 28.43 12.25
CA THR A 115 4.97 29.48 12.13
C THR A 115 3.63 28.94 11.60
N SER A 116 3.61 27.73 11.06
CA SER A 116 2.39 27.11 10.54
C SER A 116 1.50 26.62 11.67
N LYS A 117 0.20 26.88 11.55
CA LYS A 117 -0.80 26.28 12.44
C LYS A 117 -1.12 24.87 11.95
N PHE A 118 -1.19 23.93 12.88
CA PHE A 118 -1.66 22.59 12.63
C PHE A 118 -3.18 22.58 12.58
N ASP A 119 -3.74 22.41 11.38
CA ASP A 119 -5.18 22.44 11.15
C ASP A 119 -5.81 21.06 11.41
N ILE A 120 -6.23 20.85 12.67
CA ILE A 120 -6.84 19.60 13.12
C ILE A 120 -8.20 19.39 12.44
N GLY A 121 -8.95 20.46 12.19
CA GLY A 121 -10.23 20.33 11.50
C GLY A 121 -10.06 19.85 10.06
N ASN A 122 -9.05 20.37 9.35
CA ASN A 122 -8.72 19.88 8.01
C ASN A 122 -8.28 18.41 8.07
N LEU A 123 -7.44 18.03 9.05
CA LEU A 123 -7.04 16.63 9.27
C LEU A 123 -8.25 15.68 9.40
N ILE A 124 -9.26 16.06 10.18
CA ILE A 124 -10.47 15.25 10.41
C ILE A 124 -11.29 15.13 9.11
N ILE A 125 -11.54 16.25 8.43
CA ILE A 125 -12.33 16.28 7.19
C ILE A 125 -11.64 15.43 6.12
N VAL A 126 -10.35 15.63 5.95
CA VAL A 126 -9.55 14.96 4.94
C VAL A 126 -9.37 13.48 5.27
N GLY A 127 -9.10 13.13 6.53
CA GLY A 127 -9.05 11.74 6.98
C GLY A 127 -10.37 10.99 6.76
N THR A 128 -11.49 11.63 7.07
CA THR A 128 -12.84 11.05 6.85
C THR A 128 -13.13 10.87 5.35
N THR A 129 -12.82 11.89 4.55
CA THR A 129 -13.05 11.85 3.09
C THR A 129 -12.15 10.81 2.43
N ALA A 130 -10.88 10.74 2.81
CA ALA A 130 -9.94 9.72 2.36
C ALA A 130 -10.39 8.31 2.75
N PHE A 131 -10.98 8.14 3.94
CA PHE A 131 -11.51 6.86 4.38
C PHE A 131 -12.67 6.40 3.49
N ILE A 132 -13.67 7.27 3.29
CA ILE A 132 -14.81 6.98 2.39
C ILE A 132 -14.33 6.68 0.97
N PHE A 133 -13.40 7.50 0.46
CA PHE A 133 -12.80 7.30 -0.85
C PHE A 133 -12.06 5.97 -0.95
N SER A 134 -11.27 5.61 0.07
CA SER A 134 -10.53 4.34 0.09
C SER A 134 -11.47 3.13 0.03
N LEU A 135 -12.59 3.15 0.76
CA LEU A 135 -13.61 2.09 0.67
C LEU A 135 -14.20 1.99 -0.74
N GLY A 136 -14.51 3.12 -1.36
CA GLY A 136 -14.97 3.17 -2.75
C GLY A 136 -13.93 2.62 -3.73
N LEU A 137 -12.66 2.98 -3.56
CA LEU A 137 -11.55 2.50 -4.37
C LEU A 137 -11.37 0.98 -4.24
N LEU A 138 -11.38 0.45 -3.01
CA LEU A 138 -11.27 -0.99 -2.76
C LEU A 138 -12.48 -1.75 -3.34
N TRP A 139 -13.68 -1.16 -3.29
CA TRP A 139 -14.87 -1.73 -3.92
C TRP A 139 -14.74 -1.78 -5.46
N VAL A 140 -14.25 -0.70 -6.09
CA VAL A 140 -13.96 -0.67 -7.53
C VAL A 140 -12.92 -1.73 -7.90
N ILE A 141 -11.79 -1.80 -7.18
CA ILE A 141 -10.75 -2.82 -7.39
C ILE A 141 -11.34 -4.23 -7.28
N GLY A 142 -12.15 -4.48 -6.24
CA GLY A 142 -12.79 -5.77 -6.01
C GLY A 142 -13.76 -6.19 -7.12
N LYS A 143 -14.43 -5.22 -7.77
CA LYS A 143 -15.32 -5.46 -8.92
C LYS A 143 -14.53 -5.67 -10.22
N GLU A 144 -13.53 -4.85 -10.46
CA GLU A 144 -12.73 -4.86 -11.69
C GLU A 144 -11.74 -6.03 -11.75
N THR A 145 -11.41 -6.66 -10.62
CA THR A 145 -10.55 -7.86 -10.57
C THR A 145 -11.05 -8.97 -11.52
N TYR A 146 -12.37 -9.16 -11.63
CA TYR A 146 -12.99 -10.21 -12.46
C TYR A 146 -13.58 -9.71 -13.78
N GLN A 147 -13.57 -8.40 -14.04
CA GLN A 147 -14.06 -7.86 -15.29
C GLN A 147 -13.13 -8.28 -16.44
N LYS A 148 -13.64 -8.69 -17.60
CA LYS A 148 -12.78 -9.09 -18.75
C LYS A 148 -12.46 -7.94 -19.71
N ASN A 149 -13.25 -6.86 -19.66
CA ASN A 149 -13.10 -5.73 -20.57
C ASN A 149 -12.05 -4.73 -20.04
N ASN A 150 -10.87 -4.73 -20.67
CA ASN A 150 -9.76 -3.85 -20.31
C ASN A 150 -10.09 -2.36 -20.44
N LEU A 151 -10.95 -1.96 -21.39
CA LEU A 151 -11.35 -0.55 -21.57
C LEU A 151 -12.16 -0.05 -20.37
N LYS A 152 -13.10 -0.87 -19.87
CA LYS A 152 -13.91 -0.51 -18.70
C LYS A 152 -13.08 -0.42 -17.42
N LYS A 153 -12.12 -1.35 -17.24
CA LYS A 153 -11.14 -1.28 -16.14
C LYS A 153 -10.32 0.01 -16.18
N PHE A 154 -9.78 0.33 -17.35
CA PHE A 154 -8.96 1.52 -17.52
C PHE A 154 -9.76 2.80 -17.25
N ALA A 155 -11.00 2.86 -17.75
CA ALA A 155 -11.89 3.99 -17.51
C ALA A 155 -12.23 4.15 -16.01
N SER A 156 -12.57 3.08 -15.31
CA SER A 156 -12.92 3.15 -13.88
C SER A 156 -11.73 3.54 -13.00
N TYR A 157 -10.52 3.05 -13.30
CA TYR A 157 -9.31 3.51 -12.63
C TYR A 157 -8.97 4.97 -12.94
N THR A 158 -9.11 5.40 -14.19
CA THR A 158 -8.89 6.80 -14.58
C THR A 158 -9.83 7.75 -13.83
N VAL A 159 -11.12 7.42 -13.78
CA VAL A 159 -12.11 8.20 -13.02
C VAL A 159 -11.76 8.23 -11.53
N SER A 160 -11.36 7.09 -10.95
CA SER A 160 -10.95 7.03 -9.54
C SER A 160 -9.75 7.93 -9.25
N ILE A 161 -8.75 7.97 -10.14
CA ILE A 161 -7.58 8.85 -10.03
C ILE A 161 -7.99 10.32 -10.13
N LEU A 162 -8.85 10.68 -11.09
CA LEU A 162 -9.31 12.07 -11.25
C LEU A 162 -10.08 12.56 -10.02
N VAL A 163 -10.94 11.72 -9.45
CA VAL A 163 -11.64 12.01 -8.19
C VAL A 163 -10.65 12.20 -7.05
N TYR A 164 -9.65 11.31 -6.93
CA TYR A 164 -8.61 11.43 -5.91
C TYR A 164 -7.81 12.74 -6.02
N VAL A 165 -7.39 13.10 -7.24
CA VAL A 165 -6.66 14.36 -7.48
C VAL A 165 -7.53 15.56 -7.12
N GLY A 166 -8.82 15.54 -7.49
CA GLY A 166 -9.78 16.57 -7.11
C GLY A 166 -9.89 16.72 -5.58
N LEU A 167 -10.00 15.60 -4.86
CA LEU A 167 -10.04 15.60 -3.39
C LEU A 167 -8.76 16.16 -2.76
N VAL A 168 -7.58 15.80 -3.28
CA VAL A 168 -6.30 16.35 -2.82
C VAL A 168 -6.24 17.85 -3.05
N ILE A 169 -6.63 18.34 -4.23
CA ILE A 169 -6.65 19.78 -4.53
C ILE A 169 -7.55 20.50 -3.52
N VAL A 170 -8.79 20.03 -3.34
CA VAL A 170 -9.73 20.63 -2.38
C VAL A 170 -9.15 20.64 -0.96
N SER A 171 -8.52 19.55 -0.51
CA SER A 171 -7.91 19.43 0.82
C SER A 171 -6.79 20.44 1.10
N VAL A 172 -6.03 20.83 0.07
CA VAL A 172 -4.94 21.80 0.20
C VAL A 172 -5.47 23.23 0.36
N PHE A 173 -6.63 23.53 -0.21
CA PHE A 173 -7.25 24.87 -0.12
C PHE A 173 -8.21 25.02 1.07
N LEU A 174 -8.65 23.92 1.67
CA LEU A 174 -9.49 23.94 2.86
C LEU A 174 -8.69 24.43 4.08
N LYS A 175 -9.20 25.48 4.72
CA LYS A 175 -8.72 25.97 6.01
C LYS A 175 -9.88 25.94 6.99
N THR A 176 -9.64 25.42 8.18
CA THR A 176 -10.66 25.34 9.22
C THR A 176 -10.29 26.19 10.44
N PRO A 177 -11.28 26.62 11.22
CA PRO A 177 -11.01 27.40 12.43
C PRO A 177 -10.32 26.57 13.52
N LEU A 178 -10.41 25.23 13.46
CA LEU A 178 -9.82 24.33 14.45
C LEU A 178 -8.33 24.10 14.14
N SER A 179 -7.52 25.10 14.45
CA SER A 179 -6.07 25.07 14.22
C SER A 179 -5.29 25.42 15.48
N VAL A 180 -4.21 24.68 15.73
CA VAL A 180 -3.36 24.80 16.93
C VAL A 180 -1.95 25.20 16.49
N SER A 181 -1.35 26.19 17.15
CA SER A 181 0.07 26.51 16.93
C SER A 181 0.95 25.46 17.61
N LEU A 182 1.97 24.98 16.91
CA LEU A 182 2.95 24.01 17.43
C LEU A 182 4.35 24.64 17.52
N PRO A 183 4.57 25.59 18.46
CA PRO A 183 5.85 26.26 18.60
C PRO A 183 6.90 25.36 19.26
N GLY A 184 8.15 25.52 18.83
CA GLY A 184 9.34 24.97 19.48
C GLY A 184 9.21 23.50 19.89
N TRP A 185 9.35 23.23 21.19
CA TRP A 185 9.37 21.88 21.77
C TRP A 185 8.09 21.08 21.55
N TRP A 186 6.91 21.72 21.56
CA TRP A 186 5.63 21.03 21.32
C TRP A 186 5.54 20.51 19.88
N GLY A 187 6.04 21.29 18.91
CA GLY A 187 6.12 20.84 17.52
C GLY A 187 7.09 19.68 17.32
N ILE A 188 8.27 19.74 17.98
CA ILE A 188 9.24 18.63 17.97
C ILE A 188 8.62 17.36 18.54
N GLY A 189 7.94 17.46 19.69
CA GLY A 189 7.25 16.33 20.33
C GLY A 189 6.22 15.68 19.39
N THR A 190 5.37 16.48 18.74
CA THR A 190 4.38 15.97 17.78
C THR A 190 5.03 15.28 16.59
N ILE A 191 6.10 15.84 16.03
CA ILE A 191 6.84 15.23 14.91
C ILE A 191 7.43 13.87 15.32
N LEU A 192 8.04 13.79 16.51
CA LEU A 192 8.61 12.53 17.01
C LEU A 192 7.54 11.45 17.21
N ILE A 193 6.37 11.81 17.74
CA ILE A 193 5.24 10.87 17.89
C ILE A 193 4.81 10.33 16.52
N LEU A 194 4.68 11.20 15.52
CA LEU A 194 4.30 10.81 14.16
C LEU A 194 5.36 9.91 13.51
N VAL A 195 6.65 10.18 13.73
CA VAL A 195 7.75 9.33 13.28
C VAL A 195 7.66 7.95 13.93
N ILE A 196 7.45 7.86 15.25
CA ILE A 196 7.32 6.57 15.95
C ILE A 196 6.17 5.76 15.37
N ILE A 197 4.99 6.36 15.19
CA ILE A 197 3.83 5.70 14.57
C ILE A 197 4.18 5.21 13.16
N SER A 198 4.85 6.05 12.37
CA SER A 198 5.28 5.70 11.01
C SER A 198 6.29 4.55 11.00
N THR A 199 7.25 4.54 11.94
CA THR A 199 8.24 3.48 12.09
C THR A 199 7.58 2.16 12.49
N VAL A 200 6.63 2.18 13.43
CA VAL A 200 5.89 0.97 13.84
C VAL A 200 5.14 0.38 12.64
N ILE A 201 4.43 1.21 11.88
CA ILE A 201 3.72 0.77 10.66
C ILE A 201 4.70 0.22 9.63
N TYR A 202 5.79 0.93 9.35
CA TYR A 202 6.81 0.50 8.42
C TYR A 202 7.41 -0.86 8.83
N VAL A 203 7.78 -1.05 10.10
CA VAL A 203 8.36 -2.30 10.59
C VAL A 203 7.36 -3.45 10.53
N SER A 204 6.08 -3.20 10.86
CA SER A 204 5.01 -4.19 10.78
C SER A 204 4.76 -4.66 9.34
N GLU A 205 4.75 -3.71 8.39
CA GLU A 205 4.24 -3.97 7.03
C GLU A 205 5.34 -4.08 5.95
N ARG A 206 6.61 -3.78 6.25
CA ARG A 206 7.73 -3.78 5.28
C ARG A 206 7.91 -5.10 4.51
N LYS A 207 7.49 -6.23 5.08
CA LYS A 207 7.58 -7.55 4.41
C LYS A 207 6.52 -7.70 3.33
N GLN A 208 5.32 -7.16 3.56
CA GLN A 208 4.18 -7.25 2.64
C GLN A 208 4.20 -6.11 1.61
N LEU A 209 4.62 -4.91 2.03
CA LEU A 209 4.59 -3.69 1.22
C LEU A 209 5.99 -3.05 1.16
N PRO A 210 6.95 -3.61 0.38
CA PRO A 210 8.32 -3.13 0.36
C PRO A 210 8.47 -1.68 -0.14
N PHE A 211 7.50 -1.19 -0.92
CA PHE A 211 7.48 0.21 -1.39
C PHE A 211 7.25 1.23 -0.26
N LEU A 212 6.78 0.80 0.92
CA LEU A 212 6.64 1.66 2.09
C LEU A 212 7.97 2.29 2.52
N ILE A 213 9.12 1.72 2.13
CA ILE A 213 10.43 2.32 2.39
C ILE A 213 10.54 3.73 1.82
N ILE A 214 9.98 3.99 0.63
CA ILE A 214 10.07 5.31 -0.02
C ILE A 214 9.28 6.34 0.79
N ILE A 215 8.04 5.99 1.14
CA ILE A 215 7.16 6.82 1.96
C ILE A 215 7.80 7.09 3.32
N TYR A 216 8.35 6.05 3.95
CA TYR A 216 9.04 6.16 5.24
C TYR A 216 10.24 7.11 5.16
N MET A 217 11.07 7.00 4.12
CA MET A 217 12.20 7.91 3.92
C MET A 217 11.77 9.36 3.74
N MET A 218 10.69 9.62 3.01
CA MET A 218 10.12 10.98 2.88
C MET A 218 9.69 11.54 4.25
N ILE A 219 8.98 10.74 5.04
CA ILE A 219 8.55 11.11 6.39
C ILE A 219 9.75 11.45 7.29
N ILE A 220 10.83 10.66 7.22
CA ILE A 220 12.05 10.92 7.98
C ILE A 220 12.70 12.23 7.54
N ILE A 221 12.77 12.51 6.23
CA ILE A 221 13.31 13.77 5.72
C ILE A 221 12.47 14.96 6.22
N ASP A 222 11.14 14.89 6.11
CA ASP A 222 10.25 15.95 6.58
C ASP A 222 10.35 16.16 8.09
N ALA A 223 10.51 15.09 8.85
CA ALA A 223 10.72 15.15 10.30
C ALA A 223 12.05 15.84 10.64
N LEU A 224 13.14 15.49 9.96
CA LEU A 224 14.45 16.15 10.14
C LEU A 224 14.38 17.63 9.80
N LEU A 225 13.71 17.99 8.70
CA LEU A 225 13.47 19.38 8.33
C LEU A 225 12.65 20.11 9.38
N GLY A 226 11.55 19.53 9.85
CA GLY A 226 10.68 20.11 10.87
C GLY A 226 11.35 20.29 12.23
N ILE A 227 12.27 19.41 12.60
CA ILE A 227 13.10 19.58 13.81
C ILE A 227 14.14 20.68 13.58
N GLY A 228 14.84 20.64 12.43
CA GLY A 228 15.88 21.60 12.08
C GLY A 228 15.39 23.05 12.02
N THR A 229 14.17 23.30 11.52
CA THR A 229 13.57 24.64 11.48
C THR A 229 13.28 25.23 12.87
N ARG A 230 13.29 24.40 13.92
CA ARG A 230 13.03 24.79 15.32
C ARG A 230 14.28 24.94 16.17
N ILE A 231 15.47 24.62 15.63
CA ILE A 231 16.75 24.73 16.31
C ILE A 231 17.42 26.08 15.94
N PRO A 232 17.80 26.93 16.92
CA PRO A 232 18.54 28.17 16.67
C PRO A 232 19.85 27.89 15.91
N GLY A 233 20.09 28.61 14.82
CA GLY A 233 21.27 28.47 13.95
C GLY A 233 21.06 27.58 12.72
N ILE A 234 20.23 26.53 12.82
CA ILE A 234 19.82 25.70 11.67
C ILE A 234 18.58 26.31 10.99
N SER A 235 17.69 26.93 11.77
CA SER A 235 16.48 27.59 11.29
C SER A 235 16.74 28.55 10.13
N ASP A 236 17.75 29.40 10.25
CA ASP A 236 18.05 30.46 9.29
C ASP A 236 18.62 29.92 7.98
N LEU A 237 19.24 28.74 8.01
CA LEU A 237 19.71 28.05 6.81
C LEU A 237 18.53 27.38 6.07
N LEU A 238 17.62 26.76 6.81
CA LEU A 238 16.51 25.98 6.24
C LEU A 238 15.29 26.82 5.82
N THR A 239 15.09 27.99 6.42
CA THR A 239 13.90 28.82 6.16
C THR A 239 14.14 29.93 5.13
N LYS A 240 15.40 30.23 4.79
CA LYS A 240 15.73 31.17 3.72
C LYS A 240 15.25 30.61 2.37
N PRO A 241 14.38 31.31 1.64
CA PRO A 241 13.88 30.82 0.36
C PRO A 241 15.04 30.72 -0.63
N ILE A 242 15.32 29.50 -1.11
CA ILE A 242 16.36 29.22 -2.11
C ILE A 242 15.99 29.84 -3.47
N ALA A 243 14.69 30.06 -3.72
CA ALA A 243 14.16 30.67 -4.93
C ALA A 243 12.83 31.42 -4.63
N PRO A 244 12.43 32.40 -5.46
CA PRO A 244 11.14 33.07 -5.32
C PRO A 244 9.98 32.08 -5.43
N LYS A 245 8.91 32.30 -4.65
CA LYS A 245 7.74 31.40 -4.54
C LYS A 245 7.11 31.04 -5.90
N SER A 246 7.12 31.96 -6.86
CA SER A 246 6.63 31.72 -8.23
C SER A 246 7.47 30.67 -8.96
N LEU A 247 8.79 30.76 -8.89
CA LEU A 247 9.73 29.82 -9.53
C LEU A 247 9.66 28.42 -8.90
N LEU A 248 9.47 28.36 -7.58
CA LEU A 248 9.31 27.10 -6.83
C LEU A 248 8.06 26.33 -7.26
N LEU A 249 6.96 27.02 -7.55
CA LEU A 249 5.72 26.44 -8.04
C LEU A 249 5.89 25.82 -9.43
N TRP A 250 6.66 26.48 -10.31
CA TRP A 250 7.01 25.99 -11.64
C TRP A 250 8.04 24.85 -11.64
N ILE A 251 8.78 24.64 -10.55
CA ILE A 251 9.68 23.48 -10.38
C ILE A 251 8.92 22.29 -9.77
N LEU A 252 8.03 22.55 -8.81
CA LEU A 252 7.32 21.51 -8.07
C LEU A 252 6.32 20.74 -8.96
N ILE A 253 5.57 21.44 -9.81
CA ILE A 253 4.58 20.83 -10.72
C ILE A 253 5.23 19.79 -11.65
N PRO A 254 6.26 20.14 -12.46
CA PRO A 254 6.94 19.15 -13.29
C PRO A 254 7.70 18.11 -12.44
N GLY A 255 8.23 18.48 -11.27
CA GLY A 255 8.87 17.53 -10.34
C GLY A 255 7.91 16.42 -9.86
N CYS A 256 6.68 16.77 -9.49
CA CYS A 256 5.64 15.80 -9.12
C CYS A 256 5.23 14.91 -10.29
N ILE A 257 5.16 15.47 -11.51
CA ILE A 257 4.85 14.69 -12.73
C ILE A 257 5.98 13.70 -13.02
N ILE A 258 7.25 14.14 -12.94
CA ILE A 258 8.43 13.29 -13.14
C ILE A 258 8.49 12.21 -12.05
N ALA A 259 8.25 12.54 -10.79
CA ALA A 259 8.23 11.57 -9.70
C ALA A 259 7.10 10.53 -9.87
N ALA A 260 5.90 10.95 -10.32
CA ALA A 260 4.81 10.04 -10.64
C ALA A 260 5.16 9.14 -11.84
N LEU A 261 5.82 9.67 -12.86
CA LEU A 261 6.29 8.90 -14.01
C LEU A 261 7.39 7.91 -13.60
N ILE A 262 8.40 8.33 -12.86
CA ILE A 262 9.49 7.44 -12.37
C ILE A 262 8.94 6.38 -11.43
N GLY A 263 8.03 6.74 -10.52
CA GLY A 263 7.35 5.80 -9.64
C GLY A 263 6.53 4.77 -10.42
N GLY A 264 5.73 5.23 -11.39
CA GLY A 264 4.93 4.36 -12.25
C GLY A 264 5.77 3.44 -13.14
N PHE A 265 6.75 4.01 -13.86
CA PHE A 265 7.64 3.27 -14.76
C PHE A 265 8.61 2.35 -14.01
N GLY A 266 9.15 2.80 -12.88
CA GLY A 266 10.04 2.01 -12.03
C GLY A 266 9.33 0.82 -11.41
N THR A 267 8.10 1.01 -10.96
CA THR A 267 7.26 -0.09 -10.47
C THR A 267 6.89 -1.04 -11.60
N TRP A 268 6.54 -0.54 -12.79
CA TRP A 268 6.27 -1.37 -13.97
C TRP A 268 7.49 -2.19 -14.40
N PHE A 269 8.69 -1.59 -14.45
CA PHE A 269 9.93 -2.27 -14.83
C PHE A 269 10.34 -3.32 -13.79
N TYR A 270 10.20 -3.02 -12.50
CA TYR A 270 10.49 -3.95 -11.42
C TYR A 270 9.55 -5.16 -11.43
N LEU A 271 8.26 -4.94 -11.69
CA LEU A 271 7.28 -6.02 -11.82
C LEU A 271 7.56 -6.88 -13.06
N LYS A 272 7.84 -6.26 -14.21
CA LYS A 272 8.17 -6.98 -15.46
C LYS A 272 9.44 -7.84 -15.35
N LYS A 273 10.40 -7.46 -14.51
CA LYS A 273 11.65 -8.21 -14.30
C LYS A 273 11.46 -9.48 -13.45
N LYS A 274 10.36 -9.60 -12.70
CA LYS A 274 10.03 -10.80 -11.89
C LYS A 274 9.18 -11.84 -12.61
N ASP A 275 8.69 -11.50 -13.80
CA ASP A 275 7.94 -12.42 -14.68
C ASP A 275 8.85 -13.23 -15.62
N HIS A 276 10.18 -13.18 -15.40
CA HIS A 276 11.19 -13.99 -16.10
C HIS A 276 11.96 -14.88 -15.13
#